data_AF-A0A1V5Z602-F1
#
_entry.id   AF-A0A1V5Z602-F1
#
_cell.length_a   1.000
_cell.length_b   1.000
_cell.length_c   1.000
_cell.angle_alpha   90.00
_cell.angle_beta   90.00
_cell.angle_gamma   90.00
#
_symmetry.space_group_name_H-M   'P 1'
#
loop_
_entity.id
_entity.type
_entity.pdbx_description
1 polymer ?
#
loop_
_entity_poly.entity_id
_entity_poly.type
_entity_poly.pdbx_seq_one_letter_code
_entity_poly.pdbx_strand_id
1 'polypeptide(L)'
;MNIDAVDEVLYIVTFCIGDDFNLVSVKNIENHVLQDPGIFPFLAKKEQKNRRNIISRIMNARYELWNDTKRTKIRNRVWNLRKKRGSE
;
A
#
# COMPACT_ATOMS: atom_id res chain seq x y z
N MET A 1 -3.82 -10.17 -11.83
CA MET A 1 -2.88 -9.37 -11.01
C MET A 1 -1.72 -10.29 -10.68
N ASN A 2 -0.45 -9.89 -10.87
CA ASN A 2 0.70 -10.78 -10.60
C ASN A 2 0.76 -11.09 -9.08
N ILE A 3 0.97 -12.37 -8.75
CA ILE A 3 0.89 -12.89 -7.38
C ILE A 3 2.06 -12.41 -6.51
N ASP A 4 3.28 -12.36 -7.05
CA ASP A 4 4.48 -11.87 -6.35
C ASP A 4 4.29 -10.42 -5.88
N ALA A 5 3.72 -9.59 -6.75
CA ALA A 5 3.43 -8.19 -6.41
C ALA A 5 2.39 -8.07 -5.30
N VAL A 6 1.40 -8.98 -5.29
CA VAL A 6 0.36 -9.02 -4.26
C VAL A 6 0.98 -9.39 -2.91
N ASP A 7 1.79 -10.45 -2.89
CA ASP A 7 2.39 -10.97 -1.67
C ASP A 7 3.37 -9.96 -1.07
N GLU A 8 4.20 -9.31 -1.90
CA GLU A 8 5.11 -8.25 -1.43
C GLU A 8 4.37 -7.07 -0.79
N VAL A 9 3.28 -6.59 -1.40
CA VAL A 9 2.49 -5.50 -0.81
C VAL A 9 1.79 -5.96 0.47
N LEU A 10 1.25 -7.18 0.50
CA LEU A 10 0.57 -7.72 1.68
C LEU A 10 1.53 -7.93 2.84
N TYR A 11 2.76 -8.34 2.57
CA TYR A 11 3.82 -8.44 3.56
C TYR A 11 4.00 -7.09 4.25
N ILE A 12 4.28 -6.03 3.48
CA ILE A 12 4.48 -4.67 4.02
C ILE A 12 3.26 -4.22 4.84
N VAL A 13 2.05 -4.42 4.29
CA VAL A 13 0.81 -4.05 4.98
C VAL A 13 0.65 -4.78 6.31
N THR A 14 1.02 -6.05 6.39
CA THR A 14 0.95 -6.84 7.63
C THR A 14 1.88 -6.27 8.70
N PHE A 15 3.08 -5.83 8.32
CA PHE A 15 3.97 -5.10 9.24
C PHE A 15 3.34 -3.77 9.69
N CYS A 16 2.75 -3.00 8.77
CA CYS A 16 2.11 -1.72 9.10
C CYS A 16 0.83 -1.83 9.96
N ILE A 17 0.15 -2.99 10.00
CA ILE A 17 -1.03 -3.22 10.86
C ILE A 17 -0.62 -3.24 12.35
N GLY A 18 0.63 -3.60 12.66
CA GLY A 18 1.16 -3.58 14.01
C GLY A 18 1.36 -2.17 14.58
N ASP A 19 1.35 -1.13 13.74
CA ASP A 19 1.55 0.26 14.16
C ASP A 19 0.22 0.95 14.54
N ASP A 20 0.25 1.77 15.60
CA ASP A 20 -0.91 2.40 16.25
C ASP A 20 -1.88 3.10 15.29
N PHE A 21 -1.38 3.64 14.18
CA PHE A 21 -2.16 4.52 13.30
C PHE A 21 -3.02 3.79 12.27
N ASN A 22 -2.79 2.50 11.96
CA ASN A 22 -3.60 1.70 11.01
C ASN A 22 -3.85 2.35 9.62
N LEU A 23 -3.07 3.38 9.27
CA LEU A 23 -3.16 4.13 8.03
C LEU A 23 -1.85 3.96 7.27
N VAL A 24 -1.95 3.53 6.03
CA VAL A 24 -0.77 3.37 5.17
C VAL A 24 -0.93 4.18 3.90
N SER A 25 0.13 4.91 3.52
CA SER A 25 0.15 5.66 2.27
C SER A 25 0.93 4.90 1.20
N VAL A 26 0.65 5.19 -0.08
CA VAL A 26 1.41 4.64 -1.20
C VAL A 26 2.91 4.92 -1.08
N LYS A 27 3.28 6.10 -0.57
CA LYS A 27 4.68 6.50 -0.34
C LYS A 27 5.31 5.65 0.76
N ASN A 28 4.55 5.32 1.81
CA ASN A 28 5.04 4.51 2.92
C ASN A 28 5.39 3.10 2.42
N ILE A 29 4.47 2.45 1.68
CA ILE A 29 4.72 1.13 1.07
C ILE A 29 5.90 1.19 0.09
N GLU A 30 5.97 2.22 -0.75
CA GLU A 30 7.10 2.38 -1.67
C GLU A 30 8.44 2.53 -0.95
N ASN A 31 8.48 3.25 0.17
CA ASN A 31 9.72 3.40 0.94
C ASN A 31 10.22 2.05 1.46
N HIS A 32 9.34 1.17 1.96
CA HIS A 32 9.73 -0.18 2.38
C HIS A 32 10.34 -0.98 1.22
N VAL A 33 9.73 -0.91 0.03
CA VAL A 33 10.27 -1.57 -1.18
C VAL A 33 11.67 -1.08 -1.52
N LEU A 34 11.92 0.22 -1.36
CA LEU A 34 13.20 0.86 -1.70
C LEU A 34 14.27 0.69 -0.62
N GLN A 35 13.88 0.53 0.65
CA GLN A 35 14.80 0.27 1.76
C GLN A 35 15.37 -1.14 1.69
N ASP A 36 14.54 -2.14 1.39
CA ASP A 36 14.93 -3.54 1.37
C ASP A 36 14.61 -4.23 0.03
N PRO A 37 15.26 -3.84 -1.09
CA PRO A 37 14.92 -4.34 -2.43
C PRO A 37 15.15 -5.85 -2.59
N GLY A 38 15.95 -6.48 -1.72
CA GLY A 38 16.13 -7.93 -1.70
C GLY A 38 14.92 -8.70 -1.16
N ILE A 39 14.12 -8.08 -0.30
CA ILE A 39 12.88 -8.65 0.24
C ILE A 39 11.71 -8.43 -0.74
N PHE A 40 11.77 -7.34 -1.51
CA PHE A 40 10.74 -6.93 -2.46
C PHE A 40 11.22 -6.92 -3.92
N PRO A 41 11.79 -8.03 -4.43
CA PRO A 41 12.49 -8.06 -5.71
C PRO A 41 11.59 -7.77 -6.91
N PHE A 42 10.28 -8.07 -6.84
CA PHE A 42 9.35 -7.78 -7.92
C PHE A 42 9.10 -6.28 -8.05
N LEU A 43 8.70 -5.62 -6.95
CA LEU A 43 8.39 -4.20 -6.94
C LEU A 43 9.65 -3.32 -7.09
N ALA A 44 10.78 -3.75 -6.55
CA ALA A 44 12.05 -3.02 -6.65
C ALA A 44 12.52 -2.85 -8.10
N LYS A 45 12.29 -3.85 -8.95
CA LYS A 45 12.64 -3.82 -10.39
C LYS A 45 11.74 -2.92 -11.23
N LYS A 46 10.64 -2.41 -10.69
CA LYS A 46 9.70 -1.56 -11.44
C LYS A 46 10.09 -0.09 -11.32
N GLU A 47 9.83 0.66 -12.39
CA GLU A 47 9.87 2.13 -12.33
C GLU A 47 8.88 2.67 -11.30
N GLN A 48 9.20 3.83 -10.72
CA GLN A 48 8.41 4.47 -9.68
C GLN A 48 6.92 4.58 -10.04
N LYS A 49 6.60 5.03 -11.25
CA LYS A 49 5.21 5.18 -11.74
C LYS A 49 4.48 3.83 -11.75
N ASN A 50 5.13 2.79 -12.26
CA ASN A 50 4.55 1.45 -12.34
C ASN A 50 4.41 0.80 -10.96
N ARG A 51 5.43 0.92 -10.11
CA ARG A 51 5.40 0.44 -8.72
C ARG A 51 4.22 1.06 -7.96
N ARG A 52 4.07 2.38 -7.97
CA ARG A 52 2.96 3.08 -7.31
C ARG A 52 1.59 2.71 -7.86
N ASN A 53 1.48 2.49 -9.17
CA ASN A 53 0.24 2.03 -9.80
C ASN A 53 -0.14 0.61 -9.35
N ILE A 54 0.83 -0.30 -9.26
CA ILE A 54 0.63 -1.68 -8.77
C ILE A 54 0.18 -1.65 -7.31
N ILE A 55 0.91 -0.95 -6.44
CA ILE A 55 0.56 -0.76 -5.02
C ILE A 55 -0.88 -0.23 -4.90
N SER A 56 -1.21 0.83 -5.64
CA SER A 56 -2.54 1.44 -5.58
C SER A 56 -3.65 0.49 -6.01
N ARG A 57 -3.43 -0.32 -7.05
CA ARG A 57 -4.42 -1.32 -7.52
C ARG A 57 -4.65 -2.39 -6.45
N ILE A 58 -3.57 -2.91 -5.86
CA ILE A 58 -3.62 -3.93 -4.81
C ILE A 58 -4.36 -3.41 -3.58
N MET A 59 -4.01 -2.21 -3.12
CA MET A 59 -4.61 -1.61 -1.93
C MET A 59 -6.07 -1.25 -2.15
N ASN A 60 -6.43 -0.65 -3.30
CA ASN A 60 -7.83 -0.33 -3.63
C ASN A 60 -8.73 -1.57 -3.73
N ALA A 61 -8.16 -2.73 -4.06
CA ALA A 61 -8.91 -3.98 -4.10
C ALA A 61 -9.22 -4.53 -2.69
N ARG A 62 -8.41 -4.17 -1.68
CA ARG A 62 -8.43 -4.81 -0.36
C ARG A 62 -8.85 -3.91 0.78
N TYR A 63 -8.60 -2.61 0.68
CA TYR A 63 -8.78 -1.66 1.75
C TYR A 63 -9.54 -0.45 1.27
N GLU A 64 -10.31 0.15 2.17
CA GLU A 64 -10.96 1.42 1.89
C GLU A 64 -9.94 2.56 1.88
N LEU A 65 -10.12 3.48 0.92
CA LEU A 65 -9.39 4.74 0.92
C LEU A 65 -9.79 5.53 2.16
N TRP A 66 -8.80 6.04 2.86
CA TRP A 66 -9.01 6.97 3.95
C TRP A 66 -9.32 8.35 3.36
N ASN A 67 -10.59 8.75 3.46
CA ASN A 67 -11.05 10.07 3.07
C ASN A 67 -11.17 10.94 4.33
N ASP A 68 -10.19 11.81 4.55
CA ASP A 68 -10.35 12.90 5.51
C ASP A 68 -11.20 13.99 4.86
N THR A 69 -12.48 14.06 5.23
CA THR A 69 -13.44 15.05 4.72
C THR A 69 -13.01 16.49 5.03
N LYS A 70 -12.03 16.70 5.92
CA LYS A 70 -11.51 18.03 6.29
C LYS A 70 -10.23 18.44 5.55
N ARG A 71 -9.59 17.56 4.76
CA ARG A 71 -8.35 17.88 4.03
C ARG A 71 -8.59 17.96 2.53
N THR A 72 -8.53 19.18 1.99
CA THR A 72 -8.97 19.51 0.63
C THR A 72 -8.16 18.85 -0.50
N LYS A 73 -6.92 18.38 -0.30
CA LYS A 73 -6.15 17.67 -1.35
C LYS A 73 -5.09 16.76 -0.74
N ILE A 74 -5.43 15.52 -0.38
CA ILE A 74 -4.39 14.54 -0.05
C ILE A 74 -3.73 14.09 -1.37
N ARG A 75 -2.53 14.61 -1.67
CA ARG A 75 -1.76 14.24 -2.88
C ARG A 75 -1.33 12.76 -2.89
N ASN A 76 -1.30 12.11 -1.73
CA ASN A 76 -0.93 10.70 -1.58
C ASN A 76 -2.14 9.87 -1.20
N ARG A 77 -2.40 8.77 -1.93
CA ARG A 77 -3.43 7.82 -1.54
C ARG A 77 -3.06 7.18 -0.20
N VAL A 78 -4.01 7.20 0.72
CA VAL A 78 -3.91 6.59 2.06
C VAL A 78 -5.06 5.61 2.21
N TRP A 79 -4.78 4.44 2.78
CA TRP A 79 -5.77 3.40 3.05
C TRP A 79 -5.89 3.13 4.54
N ASN A 80 -7.10 2.81 4.98
CA ASN A 80 -7.36 2.37 6.33
C ASN A 80 -7.31 0.84 6.42
N LEU A 81 -6.31 0.34 7.13
CA LEU A 81 -6.03 -1.10 7.22
C LEU A 81 -7.05 -1.86 8.07
N ARG A 82 -7.83 -1.18 8.93
CA ARG A 82 -8.95 -1.78 9.68
C ARG A 82 -10.18 -2.00 8.80
N LYS A 83 -10.31 -1.25 7.71
CA LYS A 83 -11.46 -1.32 6.81
C LYS A 83 -11.13 -2.14 5.57
N LYS A 84 -11.08 -3.46 5.74
CA LYS A 84 -10.95 -4.40 4.62
C LYS A 84 -12.25 -4.40 3.81
N ARG A 85 -12.13 -4.30 2.48
CA ARG A 85 -13.26 -4.42 1.56
C ARG A 85 -13.79 -5.85 1.55
N GLY A 86 -15.11 -6.00 1.60
CA GLY A 86 -15.78 -7.31 1.60
C GLY A 86 -15.81 -8.02 2.95
N SER A 87 -15.64 -7.28 4.05
CA SER A 87 -15.73 -7.82 5.43
C SER A 87 -17.15 -7.71 6.02
N GLU A 88 -18.17 -7.72 5.16
CA GLU A 88 -19.58 -7.84 5.60
C GLU A 88 -19.94 -9.30 5.85
#